data_AF-A0A7S2HH52-F1
#
_entry.id   AF-A0A7S2HH52-F1
#
_cell.length_a   1.000
_cell.length_b   1.000
_cell.length_c   1.000
_cell.angle_alpha   90.00
_cell.angle_beta   90.00
_cell.angle_gamma   90.00
#
_symmetry.space_group_name_H-M   'P 1'
#
loop_
_entity.id
_entity.type
_entity.pdbx_description
1 polymer ?
#
loop_
_entity_poly.entity_id
_entity_poly.type
_entity_poly.pdbx_seq_one_letter_code
_entity_poly.pdbx_strand_id
1 'polypeptide(L)'
;PKAVSYSLMTTLMCLLEMGFLFRQLHFSQSQAAAARVSLICIGQQCILDAIICVAHLLICAIIPQLFTAFASIAFFKLIIFCIVEMKYIVHISHSRDPQRFFNGGVNLMRQEFAMLHARFYALLILTVPTVWFLSDYVNYLVLIAYSYWIPQIVNNVIKEVRQPFHPLYLYGISCTRLIIPLYLYAWPGNLLHVILGSKNAKVDIGMALALIFWTGVQVGILYLQQRIGPRFMIPAQFLPAKYNYMRPLPPALAQTSQDTVENGSSLECVICYSTIDQATRDYMITPCDHIFHPTCLERWMEQKMECPVCRHVLPVT
;
A
#
# COMPACT_ATOMS: atom_id res chain seq x y z
N PRO A 1 -2.24 31.23 22.02
CA PRO A 1 -1.33 31.38 20.84
C PRO A 1 -0.69 30.07 20.35
N LYS A 2 0.00 29.30 21.20
CA LYS A 2 0.70 28.06 20.78
C LYS A 2 -0.25 26.98 20.20
N ALA A 3 -1.37 26.73 20.88
CA ALA A 3 -2.38 25.78 20.40
C ALA A 3 -2.98 26.17 19.03
N VAL A 4 -3.19 27.47 18.82
CA VAL A 4 -3.70 28.00 17.54
C VAL A 4 -2.67 27.82 16.43
N SER A 5 -1.40 28.14 16.68
CA SER A 5 -0.33 27.94 15.70
C SER A 5 -0.14 26.47 15.34
N TYR A 6 -0.13 25.57 16.34
CA TYR A 6 -0.10 24.13 16.11
C TYR A 6 -1.31 23.64 15.30
N SER A 7 -2.50 24.14 15.62
CA SER A 7 -3.73 23.78 14.91
C SER A 7 -3.69 24.20 13.45
N LEU A 8 -3.35 25.47 13.17
CA LEU A 8 -3.28 25.98 11.80
C LEU A 8 -2.25 25.20 10.96
N MET A 9 -1.07 24.94 11.53
CA MET A 9 -0.05 24.13 10.88
C MET A 9 -0.57 22.72 10.57
N THR A 10 -1.15 22.05 11.55
CA THR A 10 -1.60 20.65 11.40
C THR A 10 -2.78 20.53 10.43
N THR A 11 -3.71 21.48 10.47
CA THR A 11 -4.84 21.54 9.53
C THR A 11 -4.36 21.75 8.10
N LEU A 12 -3.40 22.66 7.87
CA LEU A 12 -2.78 22.83 6.55
C LEU A 12 -2.12 21.53 6.06
N MET A 13 -1.44 20.81 6.95
CA MET A 13 -0.84 19.51 6.60
C MET A 13 -1.88 18.46 6.23
N CYS A 14 -3.01 18.38 6.96
CA CYS A 14 -4.10 17.47 6.60
C CYS A 14 -4.65 17.78 5.20
N LEU A 15 -4.79 19.06 4.83
CA LEU A 15 -5.23 19.45 3.49
C LEU A 15 -4.23 19.04 2.40
N LEU A 16 -2.93 19.19 2.66
CA LEU A 16 -1.87 18.74 1.75
C LEU A 16 -1.86 17.21 1.60
N GLU A 17 -1.97 16.48 2.71
CA GLU A 17 -2.07 15.01 2.71
C GLU A 17 -3.26 14.52 1.89
N MET A 18 -4.42 15.15 2.06
CA MET A 18 -5.62 14.86 1.28
C MET A 18 -5.36 15.09 -0.22
N GLY A 19 -4.70 16.19 -0.59
CA GLY A 19 -4.30 16.47 -1.97
C GLY A 19 -3.36 15.41 -2.56
N PHE A 20 -2.34 14.98 -1.80
CA PHE A 20 -1.43 13.92 -2.22
C PHE A 20 -2.14 12.58 -2.38
N LEU A 21 -3.03 12.22 -1.45
CA LEU A 21 -3.83 10.99 -1.53
C LEU A 21 -4.74 10.98 -2.76
N PHE A 22 -5.41 12.09 -3.08
CA PHE A 22 -6.21 12.18 -4.30
C PHE A 22 -5.36 12.03 -5.55
N ARG A 23 -4.18 12.64 -5.58
CA ARG A 23 -3.24 12.48 -6.70
C ARG A 23 -2.82 11.02 -6.88
N GLN A 24 -2.57 10.30 -5.78
CA GLN A 24 -2.24 8.88 -5.81
C GLN A 24 -3.41 8.01 -6.24
N LEU A 25 -4.62 8.31 -5.78
CA LEU A 25 -5.84 7.62 -6.20
C LEU A 25 -6.07 7.77 -7.70
N HIS A 26 -5.86 8.98 -8.24
CA HIS A 26 -5.92 9.22 -9.69
C HIS A 26 -4.82 8.48 -10.44
N PHE A 27 -3.58 8.47 -9.92
CA PHE A 27 -2.47 7.74 -10.53
C PHE A 27 -2.72 6.22 -10.58
N SER A 28 -3.45 5.69 -9.59
CA SER A 28 -3.79 4.27 -9.47
C SER A 28 -5.16 3.91 -10.04
N GLN A 29 -5.71 4.68 -10.99
CA GLN A 29 -7.05 4.41 -11.53
C GLN A 29 -7.13 3.09 -12.30
N SER A 30 -6.05 2.65 -12.95
CA SER A 30 -6.03 1.36 -13.63
C SER A 30 -5.86 0.22 -12.64
N GLN A 31 -6.49 -0.91 -12.94
CA GLN A 31 -6.43 -2.12 -12.12
C GLN A 31 -4.97 -2.58 -11.90
N ALA A 32 -4.17 -2.61 -12.97
CA ALA A 32 -2.76 -2.96 -12.89
C ALA A 32 -1.95 -1.99 -12.04
N ALA A 33 -2.21 -0.67 -12.11
CA ALA A 33 -1.51 0.32 -11.28
C ALA A 33 -1.89 0.18 -9.80
N ALA A 34 -3.15 -0.07 -9.47
CA ALA A 34 -3.58 -0.28 -8.09
C ALA A 34 -3.05 -1.59 -7.49
N ALA A 35 -2.98 -2.67 -8.27
CA ALA A 35 -2.49 -3.98 -7.81
C ALA A 35 -1.01 -3.95 -7.36
N ARG A 36 -0.23 -2.98 -7.86
CA ARG A 36 1.17 -2.72 -7.48
C ARG A 36 1.33 -2.24 -6.03
N VAL A 37 0.29 -1.65 -5.45
CA VAL A 37 0.34 -1.05 -4.12
C VAL A 37 0.03 -2.08 -3.03
N SER A 38 0.79 -2.04 -1.94
CA SER A 38 0.67 -2.93 -0.79
C SER A 38 -0.51 -2.48 0.10
N LEU A 39 -1.47 -3.38 0.30
CA LEU A 39 -2.62 -3.16 1.20
C LEU A 39 -2.17 -2.88 2.64
N ILE A 40 -1.11 -3.57 3.10
CA ILE A 40 -0.57 -3.43 4.46
C ILE A 40 0.08 -2.05 4.65
N CYS A 41 0.77 -1.54 3.61
CA CYS A 41 1.35 -0.19 3.62
C CYS A 41 0.25 0.85 3.87
N ILE A 42 -0.77 0.89 3.00
CA ILE A 42 -1.88 1.86 3.12
C ILE A 42 -2.68 1.63 4.41
N GLY A 43 -2.87 0.37 4.84
CA GLY A 43 -3.54 0.05 6.10
C GLY A 43 -2.80 0.59 7.33
N GLN A 44 -1.48 0.45 7.39
CA GLN A 44 -0.67 0.98 8.49
C GLN A 44 -0.69 2.52 8.53
N GLN A 45 -0.64 3.15 7.36
CA GLN A 45 -0.81 4.60 7.22
C GLN A 45 -2.15 5.07 7.78
N CYS A 46 -3.22 4.34 7.47
CA CYS A 46 -4.56 4.62 7.95
C CYS A 46 -4.71 4.47 9.47
N ILE A 47 -4.07 3.45 10.05
CA ILE A 47 -4.01 3.28 11.51
C ILE A 47 -3.26 4.45 12.18
N LEU A 48 -2.14 4.90 11.61
CA LEU A 48 -1.40 6.05 12.12
C LEU A 48 -2.26 7.32 12.13
N ASP A 49 -2.98 7.60 11.05
CA ASP A 49 -3.87 8.77 10.96
C ASP A 49 -5.05 8.69 11.93
N ALA A 50 -5.59 7.49 12.15
CA ALA A 50 -6.63 7.26 13.14
C ALA A 50 -6.11 7.46 14.58
N ILE A 51 -4.92 6.97 14.93
CA ILE A 51 -4.29 7.20 16.24
C ILE A 51 -4.09 8.70 16.48
N ILE A 52 -3.57 9.43 15.48
CA ILE A 52 -3.40 10.88 15.56
C ILE A 52 -4.75 11.57 15.76
N CYS A 53 -5.80 11.17 15.04
CA CYS A 53 -7.14 11.72 15.20
C CYS A 53 -7.68 11.51 16.63
N VAL A 54 -7.61 10.27 17.13
CA VAL A 54 -8.06 9.91 18.48
C VAL A 54 -7.29 10.70 19.54
N ALA A 55 -5.97 10.87 19.38
CA ALA A 55 -5.17 11.68 20.31
C ALA A 55 -5.66 13.15 20.37
N HIS A 56 -5.97 13.77 19.23
CA HIS A 56 -6.51 15.13 19.21
C HIS A 56 -7.91 15.22 19.86
N LEU A 57 -8.78 14.24 19.59
CA LEU A 57 -10.11 14.16 20.21
C LEU A 57 -10.02 13.97 21.73
N LEU A 58 -9.11 13.13 22.21
CA LEU A 58 -8.87 12.94 23.64
C LEU A 58 -8.36 14.21 24.31
N ILE A 59 -7.46 14.95 23.65
CA ILE A 59 -7.00 16.26 24.15
C ILE A 59 -8.18 17.24 24.26
N CYS A 60 -9.08 17.29 23.27
CA CYS A 60 -10.30 18.10 23.34
C CYS A 60 -11.22 17.69 24.50
N ALA A 61 -11.35 16.40 24.77
CA ALA A 61 -12.17 15.89 25.86
C ALA A 61 -11.62 16.27 27.24
N ILE A 62 -10.28 16.27 27.40
CA ILE A 62 -9.60 16.64 28.65
C ILE A 62 -9.58 18.16 28.83
N ILE A 63 -9.38 18.93 27.75
CA ILE A 63 -9.29 20.40 27.78
C ILE A 63 -10.31 20.98 26.79
N PRO A 64 -11.58 21.19 27.21
CA PRO A 64 -12.64 21.67 26.32
C PRO A 64 -12.35 23.01 25.66
N GLN A 65 -11.51 23.85 26.27
CA GLN A 65 -11.08 25.15 25.73
C GLN A 65 -10.31 25.03 24.40
N LEU A 66 -9.72 23.86 24.11
CA LEU A 66 -8.97 23.60 22.88
C LEU A 66 -9.84 23.03 21.76
N PHE A 67 -11.13 22.79 22.01
CA PHE A 67 -12.03 22.15 21.06
C PHE A 67 -12.10 22.90 19.72
N THR A 68 -12.28 24.23 19.75
CA THR A 68 -12.34 25.05 18.53
C THR A 68 -11.04 24.99 17.72
N ALA A 69 -9.90 24.83 18.38
CA ALA A 69 -8.62 24.71 17.71
C ALA A 69 -8.44 23.32 17.06
N PHE A 70 -8.74 22.22 17.75
CA PHE A 70 -8.42 20.88 17.23
C PHE A 70 -9.57 20.16 16.54
N ALA A 71 -10.81 20.65 16.63
CA ALA A 71 -11.96 20.07 15.93
C ALA A 71 -11.73 20.01 14.41
N SER A 72 -11.10 21.04 13.82
CA SER A 72 -10.76 21.06 12.40
C SER A 72 -9.77 19.95 12.02
N ILE A 73 -8.74 19.71 12.85
CA ILE A 73 -7.75 18.63 12.64
C ILE A 73 -8.44 17.27 12.66
N ALA A 74 -9.25 17.02 13.70
CA ALA A 74 -9.96 15.75 13.85
C ALA A 74 -10.94 15.52 12.69
N PHE A 75 -11.65 16.56 12.26
CA PHE A 75 -12.55 16.50 11.09
C PHE A 75 -11.80 16.10 9.81
N PHE A 76 -10.70 16.77 9.47
CA PHE A 76 -9.95 16.44 8.27
C PHE A 76 -9.28 15.07 8.37
N LYS A 77 -8.71 14.69 9.51
CA LYS A 77 -8.15 13.33 9.70
C LYS A 77 -9.24 12.26 9.57
N LEU A 78 -10.42 12.47 10.15
CA LEU A 78 -11.55 11.55 10.00
C LEU A 78 -11.93 11.37 8.53
N ILE A 79 -11.99 12.46 7.74
CA ILE A 79 -12.22 12.35 6.29
C ILE A 79 -11.10 11.56 5.60
N ILE A 80 -9.84 11.86 5.93
CA ILE A 80 -8.67 11.19 5.33
C ILE A 80 -8.75 9.68 5.57
N PHE A 81 -8.82 9.24 6.83
CA PHE A 81 -8.70 7.81 7.13
C PHE A 81 -10.03 7.06 6.90
N CYS A 82 -11.20 7.61 7.31
CA CYS A 82 -12.49 6.91 7.15
C CYS A 82 -13.00 6.89 5.70
N ILE A 83 -12.68 7.90 4.90
CA ILE A 83 -13.26 8.04 3.55
C ILE A 83 -12.18 7.83 2.49
N VAL A 84 -11.13 8.65 2.47
CA VAL A 84 -10.18 8.67 1.34
C VAL A 84 -9.29 7.42 1.33
N GLU A 85 -8.63 7.11 2.44
CA GLU A 85 -7.75 5.93 2.54
C GLU A 85 -8.55 4.62 2.51
N MET A 86 -9.69 4.54 3.21
CA MET A 86 -10.59 3.37 3.11
C MET A 86 -11.05 3.12 1.68
N LYS A 87 -11.46 4.16 0.94
CA LYS A 87 -11.80 4.04 -0.48
C LYS A 87 -10.61 3.52 -1.29
N TYR A 88 -9.40 3.97 -0.97
CA TYR A 88 -8.20 3.51 -1.66
C TYR A 88 -7.86 2.04 -1.35
N ILE A 89 -7.98 1.61 -0.09
CA ILE A 89 -7.81 0.21 0.32
C ILE A 89 -8.81 -0.69 -0.41
N VAL A 90 -10.08 -0.29 -0.49
CA VAL A 90 -11.12 -1.02 -1.24
C VAL A 90 -10.77 -1.08 -2.73
N HIS A 91 -10.33 0.03 -3.32
CA HIS A 91 -9.90 0.07 -4.72
C HIS A 91 -8.74 -0.91 -5.01
N ILE A 92 -7.72 -0.93 -4.14
CA ILE A 92 -6.59 -1.87 -4.24
C ILE A 92 -7.05 -3.32 -4.08
N SER A 93 -7.93 -3.58 -3.10
CA SER A 93 -8.47 -4.92 -2.84
C SER A 93 -9.25 -5.45 -4.05
N HIS A 94 -10.15 -4.63 -4.58
CA HIS A 94 -10.94 -4.96 -5.78
C HIS A 94 -10.05 -5.17 -7.00
N SER A 95 -8.98 -4.38 -7.13
CA SER A 95 -8.08 -4.48 -8.28
C SER A 95 -7.28 -5.78 -8.32
N ARG A 96 -7.14 -6.48 -7.19
CA ARG A 96 -6.39 -7.75 -7.09
C ARG A 96 -7.23 -8.99 -7.42
N ASP A 97 -8.54 -8.94 -7.23
CA ASP A 97 -9.43 -10.09 -7.44
C ASP A 97 -10.82 -9.63 -7.96
N PRO A 98 -10.92 -9.25 -9.24
CA PRO A 98 -12.17 -8.75 -9.82
C PRO A 98 -13.26 -9.83 -9.95
N GLN A 99 -12.87 -11.10 -10.10
CA GLN A 99 -13.81 -12.21 -10.31
C GLN A 99 -14.66 -12.49 -9.07
N ARG A 100 -14.04 -12.43 -7.89
CA ARG A 100 -14.75 -12.61 -6.61
C ARG A 100 -15.90 -11.62 -6.44
N PHE A 101 -15.73 -10.40 -6.92
CA PHE A 101 -16.78 -9.37 -6.87
C PHE A 101 -17.84 -9.53 -7.94
N PHE A 102 -17.46 -9.92 -9.16
CA PHE A 102 -18.42 -10.18 -10.24
C PHE A 102 -19.41 -11.28 -9.86
N ASN A 103 -18.94 -12.35 -9.21
CA ASN A 103 -19.78 -13.49 -8.84
C ASN A 103 -20.66 -13.24 -7.59
N GLY A 104 -20.23 -12.38 -6.68
CA GLY A 104 -20.94 -12.13 -5.42
C GLY A 104 -21.99 -11.02 -5.44
N GLY A 105 -22.00 -10.19 -6.49
CA GLY A 105 -22.92 -9.07 -6.63
C GLY A 105 -22.79 -7.99 -5.53
N VAL A 106 -23.76 -7.08 -5.48
CA VAL A 106 -23.75 -5.90 -4.58
C VAL A 106 -23.74 -6.30 -3.09
N ASN A 107 -24.37 -7.41 -2.73
CA ASN A 107 -24.47 -7.85 -1.34
C ASN A 107 -23.13 -8.35 -0.79
N LEU A 108 -22.36 -9.12 -1.58
CA LEU A 108 -21.01 -9.53 -1.18
C LEU A 108 -20.08 -8.32 -1.06
N MET A 109 -20.20 -7.33 -1.96
CA MET A 109 -19.43 -6.09 -1.87
C MET A 109 -19.67 -5.37 -0.54
N ARG A 110 -20.93 -5.28 -0.10
CA ARG A 110 -21.29 -4.66 1.20
C ARG A 110 -20.72 -5.44 2.38
N GLN A 111 -20.77 -6.78 2.34
CA GLN A 111 -20.21 -7.62 3.39
C GLN A 111 -18.68 -7.49 3.50
N GLU A 112 -17.97 -7.51 2.38
CA GLU A 112 -16.51 -7.31 2.33
C GLU A 112 -16.13 -5.91 2.84
N PHE A 113 -16.88 -4.88 2.44
CA PHE A 113 -16.70 -3.53 2.94
C PHE A 113 -16.90 -3.46 4.46
N ALA A 114 -17.99 -4.03 4.99
CA ALA A 114 -18.28 -4.08 6.42
C ALA A 114 -17.20 -4.87 7.19
N MET A 115 -16.73 -5.99 6.67
CA MET A 115 -15.67 -6.80 7.26
C MET A 115 -14.32 -6.06 7.28
N LEU A 116 -13.99 -5.33 6.22
CA LEU A 116 -12.78 -4.50 6.17
C LEU A 116 -12.83 -3.40 7.25
N HIS A 117 -13.98 -2.74 7.39
CA HIS A 117 -14.20 -1.73 8.43
C HIS A 117 -14.12 -2.34 9.83
N ALA A 118 -14.77 -3.49 10.05
CA ALA A 118 -14.71 -4.19 11.33
C ALA A 118 -13.27 -4.56 11.72
N ARG A 119 -12.47 -5.08 10.78
CA ARG A 119 -11.04 -5.38 11.01
C ARG A 119 -10.24 -4.13 11.33
N PHE A 120 -10.46 -3.04 10.60
CA PHE A 120 -9.80 -1.77 10.86
C PHE A 120 -10.11 -1.22 12.26
N TYR A 121 -11.39 -1.15 12.63
CA TYR A 121 -11.78 -0.65 13.95
C TYR A 121 -11.33 -1.59 15.07
N ALA A 122 -11.34 -2.91 14.86
CA ALA A 122 -10.78 -3.85 15.83
C ALA A 122 -9.28 -3.62 16.05
N LEU A 123 -8.51 -3.40 14.98
CA LEU A 123 -7.09 -3.06 15.08
C LEU A 123 -6.89 -1.71 15.80
N LEU A 124 -7.70 -0.70 15.49
CA LEU A 124 -7.63 0.61 16.14
C LEU A 124 -7.90 0.49 17.66
N ILE A 125 -8.98 -0.21 18.03
CA ILE A 125 -9.36 -0.46 19.42
C ILE A 125 -8.27 -1.21 20.17
N LEU A 126 -7.55 -2.15 19.52
CA LEU A 126 -6.43 -2.85 20.13
C LEU A 126 -5.20 -1.95 20.29
N THR A 127 -4.90 -1.09 19.29
CA THR A 127 -3.70 -0.24 19.32
C THR A 127 -3.70 0.80 20.42
N VAL A 128 -4.85 1.40 20.76
CA VAL A 128 -4.91 2.48 21.78
C VAL A 128 -4.50 1.99 23.18
N PRO A 129 -5.05 0.88 23.72
CA PRO A 129 -4.55 0.26 24.96
C PRO A 129 -3.10 -0.18 24.87
N THR A 130 -2.66 -0.74 23.73
CA THR A 130 -1.26 -1.17 23.57
C THR A 130 -0.28 -0.01 23.79
N VAL A 131 -0.58 1.19 23.28
CA VAL A 131 0.24 2.39 23.51
C VAL A 131 0.31 2.75 24.99
N TRP A 132 -0.77 2.57 25.74
CA TRP A 132 -0.80 2.82 27.18
C TRP A 132 0.01 1.80 27.97
N PHE A 133 -0.20 0.50 27.70
CA PHE A 133 0.52 -0.60 28.36
C PHE A 133 2.02 -0.61 28.07
N LEU A 134 2.42 -0.21 26.86
CA LEU A 134 3.82 -0.17 26.42
C LEU A 134 4.38 1.26 26.40
N SER A 135 3.87 2.14 27.27
CA SER A 135 4.27 3.55 27.31
C SER A 135 5.77 3.75 27.61
N ASP A 136 6.39 2.85 28.38
CA ASP A 136 7.85 2.83 28.61
C ASP A 136 8.65 2.64 27.31
N TYR A 137 8.04 2.04 26.30
CA TYR A 137 8.63 1.74 24.99
C TYR A 137 8.09 2.64 23.88
N VAL A 138 7.50 3.79 24.22
CA VAL A 138 6.82 4.68 23.25
C VAL A 138 7.69 5.04 22.05
N ASN A 139 8.99 5.29 22.25
CA ASN A 139 9.90 5.61 21.14
C ASN A 139 10.02 4.47 20.12
N TYR A 140 10.06 3.22 20.58
CA TYR A 140 10.06 2.04 19.69
C TYR A 140 8.72 1.89 18.97
N LEU A 141 7.60 2.11 19.67
CA LEU A 141 6.27 2.09 19.04
C LEU A 141 6.14 3.15 17.95
N VAL A 142 6.68 4.35 18.17
CA VAL A 142 6.70 5.41 17.16
C VAL A 142 7.54 4.99 15.96
N LEU A 143 8.74 4.41 16.14
CA LEU A 143 9.53 3.89 15.01
C LEU A 143 8.77 2.81 14.22
N ILE A 144 8.09 1.89 14.90
CA ILE A 144 7.25 0.86 14.25
C ILE A 144 6.11 1.52 13.46
N ALA A 145 5.40 2.47 14.07
CA ALA A 145 4.31 3.18 13.43
C ALA A 145 4.78 3.94 12.17
N TYR A 146 5.97 4.56 12.22
CA TYR A 146 6.62 5.27 11.10
C TYR A 146 7.38 4.36 10.11
N SER A 147 7.27 3.04 10.27
CA SER A 147 7.79 2.04 9.32
C SER A 147 6.80 1.71 8.20
N TYR A 148 5.84 2.61 7.93
CA TYR A 148 4.71 2.35 7.04
C TYR A 148 5.08 2.15 5.57
N TRP A 149 6.32 2.48 5.14
CA TRP A 149 6.79 2.18 3.78
C TRP A 149 7.39 0.76 3.65
N ILE A 150 7.82 0.14 4.75
CA ILE A 150 8.43 -1.21 4.72
C ILE A 150 7.52 -2.25 4.07
N PRO A 151 6.20 -2.31 4.35
CA PRO A 151 5.33 -3.26 3.68
C PRO A 151 5.26 -3.06 2.16
N GLN A 152 5.52 -1.86 1.64
CA GLN A 152 5.68 -1.64 0.20
C GLN A 152 7.04 -2.12 -0.30
N ILE A 153 8.12 -1.80 0.42
CA ILE A 153 9.48 -2.25 0.06
C ILE A 153 9.49 -3.77 -0.13
N VAL A 154 8.92 -4.51 0.84
CA VAL A 154 8.79 -5.97 0.78
C VAL A 154 7.91 -6.40 -0.39
N ASN A 155 6.76 -5.75 -0.61
CA ASN A 155 5.87 -6.07 -1.72
C ASN A 155 6.54 -5.83 -3.09
N ASN A 156 7.38 -4.81 -3.24
CA ASN A 156 8.14 -4.54 -4.46
C ASN A 156 9.12 -5.68 -4.76
N VAL A 157 9.81 -6.20 -3.74
CA VAL A 157 10.76 -7.32 -3.88
C VAL A 157 10.04 -8.59 -4.33
N ILE A 158 8.95 -8.92 -3.63
CA ILE A 158 8.17 -10.14 -3.85
C ILE A 158 7.54 -10.12 -5.24
N LYS A 159 6.92 -9.00 -5.62
CA LYS A 159 6.12 -8.89 -6.85
C LYS A 159 6.85 -8.26 -8.04
N GLU A 160 8.14 -7.96 -7.90
CA GLU A 160 8.95 -7.25 -8.90
C GLU A 160 8.33 -5.93 -9.41
N VAL A 161 7.59 -5.26 -8.53
CA VAL A 161 6.85 -4.05 -8.89
C VAL A 161 7.78 -2.83 -8.94
N ARG A 162 7.68 -2.07 -10.04
CA ARG A 162 8.28 -0.74 -10.17
C ARG A 162 7.20 0.33 -10.17
N GLN A 163 7.54 1.50 -9.63
CA GLN A 163 6.69 2.69 -9.60
C GLN A 163 5.28 2.47 -9.01
N PRO A 164 5.18 1.97 -7.76
CA PRO A 164 3.87 1.82 -7.12
C PRO A 164 3.21 3.16 -6.76
N PHE A 165 4.00 4.23 -6.62
CA PHE A 165 3.54 5.52 -6.11
C PHE A 165 3.89 6.67 -7.06
N HIS A 166 3.01 7.68 -7.10
CA HIS A 166 3.32 8.97 -7.69
C HIS A 166 4.40 9.68 -6.85
N PRO A 167 5.41 10.33 -7.44
CA PRO A 167 6.50 10.98 -6.70
C PRO A 167 6.02 12.00 -5.66
N LEU A 168 5.06 12.86 -6.02
CA LEU A 168 4.48 13.83 -5.09
C LEU A 168 3.81 13.15 -3.89
N TYR A 169 3.21 11.97 -4.07
CA TYR A 169 2.63 11.23 -2.96
C TYR A 169 3.70 10.65 -2.05
N LEU A 170 4.71 9.98 -2.62
CA LEU A 170 5.81 9.38 -1.85
C LEU A 170 6.57 10.42 -1.01
N TYR A 171 7.05 11.49 -1.63
CA TYR A 171 7.81 12.53 -0.93
C TYR A 171 6.90 13.41 -0.08
N GLY A 172 5.73 13.79 -0.60
CA GLY A 172 4.78 14.65 0.10
C GLY A 172 4.30 14.04 1.40
N ILE A 173 3.78 12.81 1.39
CA ILE A 173 3.30 12.12 2.60
C ILE A 173 4.43 11.89 3.60
N SER A 174 5.63 11.51 3.11
CA SER A 174 6.79 11.31 3.99
C SER A 174 7.19 12.60 4.72
N CYS A 175 7.18 13.74 4.02
CA CYS A 175 7.50 15.03 4.62
C CYS A 175 6.39 15.52 5.55
N THR A 176 5.12 15.49 5.13
CA THR A 176 4.02 16.03 5.95
C THR A 176 3.83 15.22 7.24
N ARG A 177 3.95 13.90 7.18
CA ARG A 177 3.78 13.05 8.37
C ARG A 177 4.91 13.18 9.38
N LEU A 178 6.10 13.62 8.99
CA LEU A 178 7.20 13.91 9.93
C LEU A 178 6.97 15.20 10.75
N ILE A 179 6.07 16.10 10.33
CA ILE A 179 5.93 17.41 11.00
C ILE A 179 5.41 17.26 12.44
N ILE A 180 4.39 16.43 12.67
CA ILE A 180 3.83 16.19 14.01
C ILE A 180 4.87 15.61 14.98
N PRO A 181 5.54 14.48 14.68
CA PRO A 181 6.52 13.92 15.60
C PRO A 181 7.73 14.84 15.77
N LEU A 182 8.18 15.56 14.74
CA LEU A 182 9.25 16.55 14.90
C LEU A 182 8.83 17.72 15.79
N TYR A 183 7.59 18.20 15.69
CA TYR A 183 7.06 19.20 16.61
C TYR A 183 7.03 18.69 18.06
N LEU A 184 6.68 17.42 18.26
CA LEU A 184 6.64 16.82 19.61
C LEU A 184 8.04 16.55 20.16
N TYR A 185 8.97 16.01 19.37
CA TYR A 185 10.28 15.58 19.85
C TYR A 185 11.36 16.66 19.81
N ALA A 186 11.29 17.63 18.89
CA ALA A 186 12.35 18.62 18.67
C ALA A 186 12.01 20.04 19.17
N TRP A 187 10.72 20.37 19.37
CA TRP A 187 10.34 21.72 19.77
C TRP A 187 10.22 21.86 21.31
N PRO A 188 11.09 22.64 21.98
CA PRO A 188 11.11 22.76 23.44
C PRO A 188 9.85 23.39 24.03
N GLY A 189 9.14 24.19 23.23
CA GLY A 189 7.92 24.85 23.65
C GLY A 189 6.64 24.13 23.20
N ASN A 190 6.70 22.83 22.92
CA ASN A 190 5.59 22.12 22.30
C ASN A 190 4.33 22.17 23.18
N LEU A 191 3.18 22.00 22.52
CA LEU A 191 1.88 22.07 23.17
C LEU A 191 1.72 20.97 24.22
N LEU A 192 2.29 19.79 23.98
CA LEU A 192 2.12 18.62 24.84
C LEU A 192 2.80 18.80 26.21
N HIS A 193 3.98 19.43 26.26
CA HIS A 193 4.66 19.78 27.52
C HIS A 193 3.86 20.76 28.36
N VAL A 194 3.16 21.71 27.70
CA VAL A 194 2.28 22.65 28.38
C VAL A 194 1.03 21.94 28.91
N ILE A 195 0.45 21.03 28.14
CA ILE A 195 -0.77 20.29 28.49
C ILE A 195 -0.52 19.25 29.60
N LEU A 196 0.57 18.49 29.51
CA LEU A 196 0.91 17.42 30.47
C LEU A 196 1.64 17.93 31.73
N GLY A 197 1.85 19.25 31.85
CA GLY A 197 2.47 19.85 33.04
C GLY A 197 3.93 19.42 33.29
N SER A 198 4.57 18.76 32.34
CA SER A 198 5.95 18.27 32.49
C SER A 198 6.93 19.43 32.25
N LYS A 199 7.23 20.16 33.33
CA LYS A 199 8.13 21.33 33.33
C LYS A 199 9.59 20.99 32.98
N ASN A 200 9.97 19.71 33.03
CA ASN A 200 11.34 19.22 32.79
C ASN A 200 11.42 18.17 31.67
N ALA A 201 10.41 18.05 30.81
CA ALA A 201 10.50 17.13 29.69
C ALA A 201 11.62 17.57 28.75
N LYS A 202 12.69 16.76 28.69
CA LYS A 202 13.81 16.98 27.79
C LYS A 202 13.36 16.68 26.37
N VAL A 203 13.60 17.62 25.48
CA VAL A 203 13.49 17.45 24.03
C VAL A 203 14.42 16.31 23.62
N ASP A 204 13.89 15.24 23.03
CA ASP A 204 14.68 14.12 22.54
C ASP A 204 15.04 14.35 21.07
N ILE A 205 16.06 15.18 20.86
CA ILE A 205 16.59 15.50 19.54
C ILE A 205 17.12 14.22 18.84
N GLY A 206 17.62 13.26 19.62
CA GLY A 206 18.09 11.97 19.11
C GLY A 206 16.96 11.23 18.39
N MET A 207 15.78 11.15 19.01
CA MET A 207 14.60 10.54 18.41
C MET A 207 14.10 11.30 17.16
N ALA A 208 14.12 12.63 17.19
CA ALA A 208 13.76 13.44 16.01
C ALA A 208 14.67 13.16 14.81
N LEU A 209 16.00 13.12 15.04
CA LEU A 209 16.98 12.77 14.00
C LEU A 209 16.82 11.31 13.54
N ALA A 210 16.57 10.39 14.47
CA ALA A 210 16.32 8.99 14.15
C ALA A 210 15.10 8.82 13.23
N LEU A 211 14.02 9.57 13.45
CA LEU A 211 12.84 9.53 12.58
C LEU A 211 13.11 10.08 11.18
N ILE A 212 13.81 11.22 11.08
CA ILE A 212 14.20 11.78 9.78
C ILE A 212 15.07 10.79 9.02
N PHE A 213 16.09 10.23 9.68
CA PHE A 213 16.96 9.23 9.10
C PHE A 213 16.18 7.97 8.68
N TRP A 214 15.33 7.44 9.56
CA TRP A 214 14.57 6.22 9.32
C TRP A 214 13.58 6.34 8.16
N THR A 215 12.79 7.41 8.13
CA THR A 215 11.88 7.68 7.01
C THR A 215 12.67 7.98 5.73
N GLY A 216 13.80 8.69 5.83
CA GLY A 216 14.70 8.97 4.71
C GLY A 216 15.28 7.68 4.09
N VAL A 217 15.72 6.72 4.92
CA VAL A 217 16.19 5.41 4.48
C VAL A 217 15.09 4.64 3.74
N GLN A 218 13.87 4.59 4.31
CA GLN A 218 12.75 3.91 3.66
C GLN A 218 12.41 4.50 2.28
N VAL A 219 12.32 5.83 2.18
CA VAL A 219 12.06 6.53 0.91
C VAL A 219 13.22 6.35 -0.07
N GLY A 220 14.46 6.41 0.42
CA GLY A 220 15.67 6.15 -0.37
C GLY A 220 15.67 4.74 -0.97
N ILE A 221 15.32 3.72 -0.18
CA ILE A 221 15.18 2.34 -0.68
C ILE A 221 14.10 2.25 -1.75
N LEU A 222 12.92 2.85 -1.55
CA LEU A 222 11.85 2.86 -2.55
C LEU A 222 12.29 3.57 -3.85
N TYR A 223 13.03 4.68 -3.74
CA TYR A 223 13.60 5.38 -4.88
C TYR A 223 14.62 4.52 -5.64
N LEU A 224 15.52 3.84 -4.92
CA LEU A 224 16.51 2.96 -5.51
C LEU A 224 15.86 1.73 -6.17
N GLN A 225 14.83 1.15 -5.55
CA GLN A 225 14.02 0.07 -6.14
C GLN A 225 13.36 0.49 -7.46
N GLN A 226 13.00 1.76 -7.62
CA GLN A 226 12.44 2.30 -8.86
C GLN A 226 13.50 2.49 -9.96
N ARG A 227 14.74 2.84 -9.60
CA ARG A 227 15.83 3.14 -10.56
C ARG A 227 16.59 1.89 -11.00
N ILE A 228 17.07 1.11 -10.03
CA ILE A 228 17.97 -0.02 -10.24
C ILE A 228 17.16 -1.31 -10.41
N GLY A 229 16.08 -1.43 -9.63
CA GLY A 229 15.14 -2.55 -9.70
C GLY A 229 14.72 -3.02 -8.31
N PRO A 230 13.58 -3.72 -8.18
CA PRO A 230 12.97 -4.00 -6.88
C PRO A 230 13.80 -4.90 -5.96
N ARG A 231 14.68 -5.71 -6.54
CA ARG A 231 15.51 -6.71 -5.85
C ARG A 231 16.96 -6.26 -5.66
N PHE A 232 17.26 -4.98 -5.92
CA PHE A 232 18.59 -4.45 -5.69
C PHE A 232 18.95 -4.62 -4.21
N MET A 233 20.11 -5.22 -3.92
CA MET A 233 20.62 -5.56 -2.58
C MET A 233 19.96 -6.72 -1.82
N ILE A 234 19.17 -7.60 -2.48
CA ILE A 234 18.58 -8.77 -1.79
C ILE A 234 19.22 -10.07 -2.32
N PRO A 235 19.81 -10.90 -1.44
CA PRO A 235 20.38 -12.19 -1.82
C PRO A 235 19.32 -13.13 -2.42
N ALA A 236 19.72 -13.92 -3.42
CA ALA A 236 18.89 -14.92 -4.12
C ALA A 236 18.12 -15.88 -3.19
N GLN A 237 18.65 -16.14 -1.99
CA GLN A 237 18.09 -17.08 -1.01
C GLN A 237 16.80 -16.59 -0.35
N PHE A 238 16.59 -15.27 -0.25
CA PHE A 238 15.41 -14.67 0.38
C PHE A 238 14.31 -14.32 -0.62
N LEU A 239 14.50 -14.69 -1.89
CA LEU A 239 13.58 -14.36 -2.98
C LEU A 239 12.53 -15.46 -3.14
N PRO A 240 11.25 -15.10 -3.33
CA PRO A 240 10.20 -16.09 -3.55
C PRO A 240 10.41 -16.81 -4.90
N ALA A 241 9.97 -18.07 -4.97
CA ALA A 241 9.99 -18.83 -6.21
C ALA A 241 9.04 -18.20 -7.25
N LYS A 242 9.58 -17.90 -8.44
CA LYS A 242 8.85 -17.35 -9.59
C LYS A 242 8.16 -18.47 -10.38
N TYR A 243 6.92 -18.24 -10.81
CA TYR A 243 6.29 -19.15 -11.76
C TYR A 243 6.98 -19.02 -13.12
N ASN A 244 7.52 -20.13 -13.62
CA ASN A 244 8.17 -20.14 -14.92
C ASN A 244 7.12 -20.32 -16.03
N TYR A 245 6.75 -19.21 -16.68
CA TYR A 245 5.86 -19.21 -17.84
C TYR A 245 6.46 -19.92 -19.05
N MET A 246 7.79 -19.97 -19.16
CA MET A 246 8.51 -20.72 -20.21
C MET A 246 8.80 -22.16 -19.76
N ARG A 247 7.82 -22.80 -19.11
CA ARG A 247 7.92 -24.21 -18.74
C ARG A 247 7.69 -25.09 -19.97
N PRO A 248 8.29 -26.31 -20.02
CA PRO A 248 8.00 -27.27 -21.06
C PRO A 248 6.51 -27.62 -21.10
N LEU A 249 5.97 -27.82 -22.31
CA LEU A 249 4.59 -28.25 -22.52
C LEU A 249 4.33 -29.58 -21.79
N PRO A 250 3.31 -29.64 -20.91
CA PRO A 250 2.94 -30.89 -20.26
C PRO A 250 2.63 -31.98 -21.29
N PRO A 251 3.00 -33.26 -21.06
CA PRO A 251 2.80 -34.35 -22.02
C PRO A 251 1.34 -34.51 -22.47
N ALA A 252 0.39 -34.25 -21.56
CA ALA A 252 -1.04 -34.30 -21.86
C ALA A 252 -1.47 -33.29 -22.93
N LEU A 253 -0.87 -32.10 -22.94
CA LEU A 253 -1.14 -31.07 -23.95
C LEU A 253 -0.30 -31.24 -25.22
N ALA A 254 0.89 -31.84 -25.08
CA ALA A 254 1.75 -32.18 -26.21
C ALA A 254 1.14 -33.28 -27.09
N GLN A 255 0.42 -34.25 -26.49
CA GLN A 255 -0.29 -35.29 -27.23
C GLN A 255 -1.48 -34.73 -28.01
N THR A 256 -2.27 -33.84 -27.40
CA THR A 256 -3.35 -33.13 -28.12
C THR A 256 -2.81 -32.35 -29.32
N SER A 257 -1.60 -31.78 -29.23
CA SER A 257 -0.96 -31.14 -30.37
C SER A 257 -0.46 -32.09 -31.46
N GLN A 258 -0.04 -33.30 -31.13
CA GLN A 258 0.38 -34.29 -32.13
C GLN A 258 -0.84 -34.84 -32.91
N ASP A 259 -1.94 -35.11 -32.21
CA ASP A 259 -3.20 -35.54 -32.84
C ASP A 259 -3.86 -34.44 -33.69
N THR A 260 -3.57 -33.17 -33.40
CA THR A 260 -4.06 -32.01 -34.18
C THR A 260 -3.15 -31.62 -35.33
N VAL A 261 -1.86 -31.93 -35.30
CA VAL A 261 -0.95 -31.80 -36.47
C VAL A 261 -1.32 -32.80 -37.57
N GLU A 262 -1.77 -34.01 -37.22
CA GLU A 262 -2.33 -34.97 -38.19
C GLU A 262 -3.70 -34.53 -38.77
N ASN A 263 -4.43 -33.66 -38.07
CA ASN A 263 -5.74 -33.12 -38.48
C ASN A 263 -5.72 -31.63 -38.91
N GLY A 264 -4.55 -31.01 -39.03
CA GLY A 264 -4.37 -29.64 -39.54
C GLY A 264 -4.72 -28.48 -38.60
N SER A 265 -4.93 -28.69 -37.30
CA SER A 265 -5.16 -27.59 -36.33
C SER A 265 -3.89 -27.24 -35.54
N SER A 266 -3.25 -26.14 -35.91
CA SER A 266 -2.14 -25.56 -35.14
C SER A 266 -2.63 -24.93 -33.84
N LEU A 267 -1.80 -24.89 -32.78
CA LEU A 267 -2.07 -24.07 -31.60
C LEU A 267 -2.18 -22.60 -32.03
N GLU A 268 -3.27 -21.93 -31.66
CA GLU A 268 -3.50 -20.51 -31.97
C GLU A 268 -3.52 -19.66 -30.69
N CYS A 269 -2.89 -18.49 -30.74
CA CYS A 269 -2.97 -17.54 -29.65
C CYS A 269 -4.28 -16.75 -29.73
N VAL A 270 -5.15 -16.88 -28.73
CA VAL A 270 -6.48 -16.21 -28.70
C VAL A 270 -6.39 -14.67 -28.68
N ILE A 271 -5.23 -14.09 -28.35
CA ILE A 271 -5.05 -12.63 -28.31
C ILE A 271 -4.85 -12.04 -29.71
N CYS A 272 -4.07 -12.72 -30.56
CA CYS A 272 -3.70 -12.23 -31.89
C CYS A 272 -4.22 -13.11 -33.04
N TYR A 273 -4.89 -14.23 -32.71
CA TYR A 273 -5.41 -15.22 -33.64
C TYR A 273 -4.36 -15.78 -34.63
N SER A 274 -3.10 -15.78 -34.23
CA SER A 274 -1.97 -16.29 -35.03
C SER A 274 -1.45 -17.60 -34.44
N THR A 275 -0.87 -18.43 -35.29
CA THR A 275 -0.33 -19.74 -34.89
C THR A 275 0.87 -19.59 -33.95
N ILE A 276 1.00 -20.53 -33.01
CA ILE A 276 2.09 -20.61 -32.06
C ILE A 276 3.03 -21.71 -32.53
N ASP A 277 4.26 -21.33 -32.86
CA ASP A 277 5.28 -22.28 -33.25
C ASP A 277 5.83 -23.03 -32.03
N GLN A 278 5.56 -24.32 -31.96
CA GLN A 278 6.03 -25.18 -30.88
C GLN A 278 7.52 -25.53 -31.03
N ALA A 279 8.05 -25.53 -32.26
CA ALA A 279 9.42 -25.94 -32.54
C ALA A 279 10.43 -24.93 -31.99
N THR A 280 10.09 -23.66 -32.01
CA THR A 280 10.92 -22.56 -31.48
C THR A 280 10.86 -22.43 -29.96
N ARG A 281 9.92 -23.13 -29.28
CA ARG A 281 9.62 -22.99 -27.85
C ARG A 281 9.31 -21.53 -27.43
N ASP A 282 8.86 -20.71 -28.38
CA ASP A 282 8.58 -19.30 -28.13
C ASP A 282 7.12 -19.11 -27.69
N TYR A 283 6.78 -19.68 -26.54
CA TYR A 283 5.45 -19.62 -25.95
C TYR A 283 5.50 -19.47 -24.43
N MET A 284 4.45 -18.86 -23.88
CA MET A 284 4.21 -18.80 -22.44
C MET A 284 3.00 -19.65 -22.08
N ILE A 285 3.13 -20.43 -21.01
CA ILE A 285 2.08 -21.26 -20.43
C ILE A 285 1.66 -20.65 -19.09
N THR A 286 0.35 -20.46 -18.89
CA THR A 286 -0.20 -20.00 -17.61
C THR A 286 -0.36 -21.15 -16.61
N PRO A 287 -0.57 -20.91 -15.30
CA PRO A 287 -0.83 -21.99 -14.33
C PRO A 287 -2.09 -22.81 -14.57
N CYS A 288 -3.02 -22.26 -15.36
CA CYS A 288 -4.21 -22.95 -15.86
C CYS A 288 -3.98 -23.63 -17.22
N ASP A 289 -2.71 -23.78 -17.61
CA ASP A 289 -2.20 -24.46 -18.80
C ASP A 289 -2.67 -23.91 -20.16
N HIS A 290 -3.07 -22.63 -20.23
CA HIS A 290 -3.33 -21.94 -21.50
C HIS A 290 -2.05 -21.36 -22.09
N ILE A 291 -1.95 -21.36 -23.43
CA ILE A 291 -0.73 -21.07 -24.18
C ILE A 291 -0.89 -19.77 -24.99
N PHE A 292 0.11 -18.90 -24.96
CA PHE A 292 0.11 -17.62 -25.66
C PHE A 292 1.51 -17.26 -26.18
N HIS A 293 1.60 -16.34 -27.15
CA HIS A 293 2.88 -15.70 -27.48
C HIS A 293 3.38 -14.86 -26.29
N PRO A 294 4.69 -14.83 -26.02
CA PRO A 294 5.27 -14.03 -24.94
C PRO A 294 4.84 -12.57 -24.98
N THR A 295 4.96 -11.93 -26.15
CA THR A 295 4.64 -10.50 -26.34
C THR A 295 3.15 -10.21 -26.14
N CYS A 296 2.27 -11.15 -26.51
CA CYS A 296 0.83 -11.00 -26.34
C CYS A 296 0.44 -11.10 -24.87
N LEU A 297 0.95 -12.10 -24.15
CA LEU A 297 0.63 -12.29 -22.73
C LEU A 297 1.22 -11.17 -21.88
N GLU A 298 2.45 -10.72 -22.16
CA GLU A 298 3.07 -9.58 -21.46
C GLU A 298 2.24 -8.31 -21.58
N ARG A 299 1.85 -7.91 -22.80
CA ARG A 299 0.97 -6.74 -23.04
C ARG A 299 -0.39 -6.88 -22.37
N TRP A 300 -0.94 -8.09 -22.32
CA TRP A 300 -2.19 -8.35 -21.61
C TRP A 300 -2.03 -8.16 -20.10
N MET A 301 -0.96 -8.71 -19.51
CA MET A 301 -0.64 -8.60 -18.08
C MET A 301 -0.40 -7.15 -17.63
N GLU A 302 0.07 -6.27 -18.52
CA GLU A 302 0.16 -4.83 -18.26
C GLU A 302 -1.20 -4.17 -17.99
N GLN A 303 -2.28 -4.72 -18.58
CA GLN A 303 -3.64 -4.21 -18.42
C GLN A 303 -4.42 -4.97 -17.33
N LYS A 304 -4.36 -6.30 -17.36
CA LYS A 304 -5.11 -7.19 -16.46
C LYS A 304 -4.31 -8.46 -16.11
N MET A 305 -4.21 -8.75 -14.80
CA MET A 305 -3.52 -9.93 -14.26
C MET A 305 -4.45 -11.17 -14.20
N GLU A 306 -5.15 -11.46 -15.28
CA GLU A 306 -6.07 -12.61 -15.41
C GLU A 306 -5.85 -13.34 -16.75
N CYS A 307 -6.02 -14.65 -16.77
CA CYS A 307 -5.90 -15.44 -18.00
C CYS A 307 -6.96 -14.99 -19.04
N PRO A 308 -6.59 -14.68 -20.29
CA PRO A 308 -7.55 -14.26 -21.32
C PRO A 308 -8.67 -15.27 -21.60
N VAL A 309 -8.42 -16.56 -21.37
CA VAL A 309 -9.37 -17.65 -21.69
C VAL A 309 -10.27 -17.96 -20.50
N CYS A 310 -9.69 -18.35 -19.36
CA CYS A 310 -10.47 -18.79 -18.20
C CYS A 310 -10.58 -17.76 -17.06
N ARG A 311 -9.93 -16.59 -17.21
CA ARG A 311 -9.90 -15.49 -16.23
C ARG A 311 -9.31 -15.86 -14.85
N HIS A 312 -8.64 -17.01 -14.73
CA HIS A 312 -7.90 -17.36 -13.53
C HIS A 312 -6.80 -16.32 -13.26
N VAL A 313 -6.58 -15.95 -11.99
CA VAL A 313 -5.58 -14.95 -11.60
C VAL A 313 -4.18 -15.45 -11.96
N LEU A 314 -3.41 -14.61 -12.65
CA LEU A 314 -2.04 -14.95 -13.04
C LEU A 314 -1.06 -14.54 -11.92
N PRO A 315 -0.12 -15.42 -11.52
CA PRO A 315 0.93 -15.04 -10.60
C PRO A 315 1.80 -13.94 -11.22
N VAL A 316 2.41 -13.12 -10.39
CA VAL A 316 3.40 -12.16 -10.89
C VAL A 316 4.66 -12.92 -11.30
N THR A 317 5.21 -12.57 -12.47
CA THR A 317 6.53 -13.00 -12.91
C THR A 317 7.57 -12.40 -11.97
#